data_AF-A0A7K8NP79-F1
#
_entry.id   AF-A0A7K8NP79-F1
#
_cell.length_a   1.000
_cell.length_b   1.000
_cell.length_c   1.000
_cell.angle_alpha   90.00
_cell.angle_beta   90.00
_cell.angle_gamma   90.00
#
_symmetry.space_group_name_H-M   'P 1'
#
loop_
_entity.id
_entity.type
_entity.pdbx_description
1 polymer ?
#
loop_
_entity_poly.entity_id
_entity_poly.type
_entity_poly.pdbx_seq_one_letter_code
_entity_poly.pdbx_strand_id
1 'polypeptide(L)' 'LAGTRIIYDRKFLLECKNSPVARTPPCCLPQIPGVTSPAQPSLVKLGELKEQNESEETMPGEQPGHRIPC' A
#
# COMPACT_ATOMS: atom_id res chain seq x y z
N LEU A 1 21.28 -2.26 27.33
CA LEU A 1 20.01 -1.71 26.79
C LEU A 1 19.29 -2.83 26.06
N ALA A 2 18.05 -3.18 26.43
CA ALA A 2 17.26 -4.17 25.71
C ALA A 2 16.42 -3.46 24.65
N GLY A 3 16.50 -3.90 23.39
CA GLY A 3 15.72 -3.34 22.28
C GLY A 3 14.28 -3.85 22.27
N THR A 4 13.37 -3.05 21.72
CA THR A 4 11.96 -3.43 21.52
C THR A 4 11.82 -4.28 20.26
N ARG A 5 11.03 -5.36 20.33
CA ARG A 5 10.69 -6.16 19.15
C ARG A 5 9.53 -5.53 18.40
N ILE A 6 9.65 -5.46 17.09
CA ILE A 6 8.54 -5.10 16.19
C ILE A 6 7.78 -6.39 15.86
N ILE A 7 6.48 -6.39 16.10
CA ILE A 7 5.61 -7.56 15.92
C ILE A 7 4.41 -7.14 15.07
N TYR A 8 4.11 -7.92 14.04
CA TYR A 8 2.94 -7.75 13.19
C TYR A 8 2.13 -9.05 13.17
N ASP A 9 0.81 -8.94 13.11
CA ASP A 9 -0.07 -10.10 12.98
C ASP A 9 -0.24 -10.51 11.51
N ARG A 10 -0.84 -11.68 11.29
CA ARG A 10 -1.09 -12.19 9.93
C ARG A 10 -1.99 -11.25 9.14
N LYS A 11 -3.00 -10.65 9.77
CA LYS A 11 -3.99 -9.80 9.08
C LYS A 11 -3.31 -8.56 8.52
N PHE A 12 -2.56 -7.82 9.35
CA PHE A 12 -1.85 -6.61 8.93
C PHE A 12 -0.89 -6.88 7.77
N LEU A 13 -0.06 -7.94 7.87
CA LEU A 13 0.89 -8.28 6.81
C LEU A 13 0.21 -8.57 5.47
N LEU A 14 -0.97 -9.19 5.49
CA LEU A 14 -1.73 -9.47 4.28
C LEU A 14 -2.40 -8.21 3.71
N GLU A 15 -2.83 -7.29 4.55
CA GLU A 15 -3.35 -5.98 4.11
C GLU A 15 -2.25 -5.15 3.43
N CYS A 16 -1.01 -5.20 3.91
CA CYS A 16 0.14 -4.51 3.28
C CYS A 16 0.36 -4.91 1.81
N LYS A 17 -0.01 -6.13 1.41
CA LYS A 17 0.12 -6.63 0.01
C LYS A 17 -0.66 -5.77 -1.00
N ASN A 18 -1.73 -5.10 -0.57
CA ASN A 18 -2.58 -4.30 -1.46
C ASN A 18 -1.98 -2.92 -1.78
N SER A 19 -0.89 -2.52 -1.12
CA SER A 19 -0.22 -1.25 -1.38
C SER A 19 0.40 -1.22 -2.79
N PRO A 20 0.39 -0.07 -3.51
CA PRO A 20 1.03 0.06 -4.83
C PRO A 20 2.50 -0.36 -4.84
N VAL A 21 3.22 -0.12 -3.74
CA VAL A 21 4.65 -0.46 -3.62
C VAL A 21 4.91 -1.97 -3.71
N ALA A 22 3.98 -2.79 -3.22
CA ALA A 22 4.11 -4.24 -3.24
C ALA A 22 3.95 -4.84 -4.65
N ARG A 23 3.43 -4.05 -5.61
CA ARG A 23 3.25 -4.46 -7.01
C ARG A 23 4.45 -4.12 -7.89
N THR A 24 5.39 -3.33 -7.38
CA THR A 24 6.60 -2.94 -8.10
C THR A 24 7.71 -3.96 -7.84
N PRO A 25 8.28 -4.61 -8.87
CA PRO A 25 9.41 -5.52 -8.71
C PRO A 25 10.64 -4.80 -8.14
N PRO A 26 11.48 -5.45 -7.31
CA PRO A 26 12.74 -4.87 -6.85
C PRO A 26 13.68 -4.53 -8.00
N CYS A 27 14.39 -3.38 -7.91
CA CYS A 27 15.24 -2.86 -9.00
C CYS A 27 16.33 -3.83 -9.48
N CYS A 28 16.77 -4.77 -8.63
CA CYS A 28 17.85 -5.71 -8.92
C CYS A 28 17.37 -7.17 -8.87
N LEU A 29 16.09 -7.43 -9.18
CA LEU A 29 15.57 -8.80 -9.20
C LEU A 29 16.18 -9.59 -10.38
N PRO A 30 16.92 -10.69 -10.15
CA PRO A 30 17.52 -11.47 -11.23
C PRO A 30 16.45 -12.18 -12.06
N GLN A 31 16.72 -12.43 -13.34
CA GLN A 31 15.83 -13.19 -14.23
C GLN A 31 16.20 -14.67 -14.19
N ILE A 32 15.48 -15.44 -13.38
CA ILE A 32 15.66 -16.89 -13.24
C ILE A 32 14.45 -17.59 -13.90
N PRO A 33 14.67 -18.37 -14.97
CA PRO A 33 13.60 -19.08 -15.65
C PRO A 33 12.78 -19.94 -14.66
N GLY A 34 11.46 -19.76 -14.66
CA GLY A 34 10.55 -20.52 -13.80
C GLY A 34 10.42 -20.03 -12.36
N VAL A 35 11.17 -19.01 -11.93
CA VAL A 35 11.11 -18.46 -10.56
C VAL A 35 10.74 -16.98 -10.56
N THR A 36 11.57 -16.15 -11.20
CA THR A 36 11.48 -14.69 -11.16
C THR A 36 11.27 -14.08 -12.53
N SER A 37 10.85 -14.88 -13.50
CA SER A 37 10.43 -14.37 -14.81
C SER A 37 9.33 -13.32 -14.60
N PRO A 38 9.46 -12.12 -15.19
CA PRO A 38 8.43 -11.09 -15.06
C PRO A 38 7.12 -11.66 -15.60
N ALA A 39 6.10 -11.68 -14.73
CA ALA A 39 4.75 -12.00 -15.15
C ALA A 39 4.37 -10.98 -16.24
N GLN A 40 4.04 -11.46 -17.44
CA GLN A 40 3.43 -10.61 -18.45
C GLN A 40 2.21 -9.96 -17.77
N PRO A 41 2.03 -8.63 -17.84
CA PRO A 41 0.89 -8.00 -17.22
C PRO A 41 -0.36 -8.55 -17.91
N SER A 42 -1.05 -9.49 -17.28
CA SER A 42 -2.42 -9.80 -17.67
C SER A 42 -3.19 -8.51 -17.45
N LEU A 43 -3.57 -7.86 -18.54
CA LEU A 43 -4.52 -6.77 -18.57
C LEU A 43 -5.84 -7.28 -17.96
N VAL A 44 -5.92 -7.31 -16.64
CA VAL A 44 -7.20 -7.33 -15.93
C VAL A 44 -7.77 -5.93 -16.05
N LYS A 45 -8.38 -5.74 -17.22
CA LYS A 45 -9.48 -4.85 -17.58
C LYS A 45 -9.77 -3.71 -16.61
N LEU A 46 -9.55 -2.50 -17.12
CA LEU A 46 -10.21 -1.27 -16.72
C LEU A 46 -11.74 -1.47 -16.55
N GLY A 47 -12.28 -1.12 -15.39
CA GLY A 47 -13.69 -1.12 -14.99
C GLY A 47 -13.79 -1.55 -13.51
N GLU A 48 -14.23 -0.76 -12.53
CA GLU A 48 -15.28 0.25 -12.54
C GLU A 48 -15.11 1.15 -11.29
N LEU A 49 -15.35 2.46 -11.44
CA LEU A 49 -15.53 3.40 -10.33
C LEU A 49 -17.04 3.52 -10.06
N LYS A 50 -17.45 3.36 -8.79
CA LYS A 50 -18.65 3.91 -8.09
C LYS A 50 -18.79 3.17 -6.73
N GLU A 51 -18.47 3.78 -5.58
CA GLU A 51 -19.21 4.80 -4.78
C GLU A 51 -20.41 4.22 -4.00
N GLN A 52 -20.54 4.69 -2.74
CA GLN A 52 -21.58 4.54 -1.69
C GLN A 52 -21.16 3.63 -0.52
N ASN A 53 -21.30 3.97 0.77
CA ASN A 53 -21.68 5.20 1.49
C ASN A 53 -21.39 4.95 3.00
N GLU A 54 -20.87 5.99 3.64
CA GLU A 54 -20.89 6.45 5.04
C GLU A 54 -21.52 5.60 6.18
N SER A 55 -20.81 5.58 7.32
CA SER A 55 -21.43 5.89 8.62
C SER A 55 -20.41 6.67 9.49
N GLU A 56 -20.79 7.92 9.76
CA GLU A 56 -20.46 8.87 10.84
C GLU A 56 -19.93 8.19 12.13
N GLU A 57 -18.98 8.75 12.92
CA GLU A 57 -19.26 9.83 13.88
C GLU A 57 -18.07 10.79 14.21
N THR A 58 -18.38 12.10 14.10
CA THR A 58 -18.15 13.21 15.07
C THR A 58 -16.75 13.83 15.34
N MET A 59 -16.44 14.92 14.58
CA MET A 59 -16.13 16.35 14.94
C MET A 59 -15.32 16.74 16.21
N PRO A 60 -14.80 17.99 16.34
CA PRO A 60 -14.13 18.92 15.39
C PRO A 60 -12.81 19.53 15.97
N GLY A 61 -11.96 20.13 15.12
CA GLY A 61 -10.78 20.87 15.59
C GLY A 61 -10.07 21.65 14.50
N GLU A 62 -10.53 22.87 14.26
CA GLU A 62 -9.97 23.89 13.38
C GLU A 62 -8.57 24.35 13.85
N GLN A 63 -7.58 24.48 12.95
CA GLN A 63 -6.85 25.74 12.70
C GLN A 63 -5.95 25.65 11.46
N PRO A 64 -5.86 26.73 10.64
CA PRO A 64 -5.18 26.73 9.35
C PRO A 64 -3.71 27.19 9.43
N GLY A 65 -2.91 26.65 8.50
CA GLY A 65 -1.82 27.40 7.88
C GLY A 65 -0.44 27.28 8.51
N HIS A 66 0.41 26.43 7.91
CA HIS A 66 1.83 26.75 7.76
C HIS A 66 2.24 26.41 6.33
N ARG A 67 2.39 27.43 5.48
CA ARG A 67 3.10 27.27 4.21
C ARG A 67 4.56 26.95 4.55
N ILE A 68 5.07 25.83 4.05
CA ILE A 68 6.50 25.53 4.09
C ILE A 68 7.10 26.18 2.83
N PRO A 69 7.91 27.26 2.94
CA PRO A 69 8.66 27.76 1.80
C PRO A 69 9.90 26.89 1.53
N CYS A 70 10.12 26.66 0.23
CA CYS A 70 11.27 26.10 -0.49
C CYS A 70 11.97 24.88 0.12
#